data_AF-A0A925D6C8-F1
#
_entry.id   AF-A0A925D6C8-F1
#
_cell.length_a   1.000
_cell.length_b   1.000
_cell.length_c   1.000
_cell.angle_alpha   90.00
_cell.angle_beta   90.00
_cell.angle_gamma   90.00
#
_symmetry.space_group_name_H-M   'P 1'
#
loop_
_entity.id
_entity.type
_entity.pdbx_description
1 polymer ?
#
loop_
_entity_poly.entity_id
_entity_poly.type
_entity_poly.pdbx_seq_one_letter_code
_entity_poly.pdbx_strand_id
1 'polypeptide(L)'
;MSLTSSHDAEQARLRETASRDANWSRWGPYLSERQWATVREDYSANGDPWNYFPHDQARSRAYRWGEDGLLGITDRQCRLCFGLALWNEADSILKERLFGLTGPQGNHAEDVKELYYYLDSTPTHSYMRALYKYPHAEFPYRRLVEENARRGKNESEFELSDTGIFTGGRYFDVFAEYAKAGPNDVLIRIIVANRGPQVKRIHLLPTLWFRNTWIWGCKHEGCDAKPRLALEKDQSLSAHHDTLGNFRLHADVASDGSTLNWLFTENE
;
A
#
# COMPACT_ATOMS: atom_id res chain seq x y z
N MET A 1 -35.99 -19.92 -26.62
CA MET A 1 -34.88 -20.28 -25.71
C MET A 1 -34.90 -19.28 -24.56
N SER A 2 -35.37 -19.72 -23.39
CA SER A 2 -35.34 -18.91 -22.18
C SER A 2 -33.89 -18.78 -21.74
N LEU A 3 -33.34 -17.57 -21.79
CA LEU A 3 -32.06 -17.26 -21.14
C LEU A 3 -32.31 -17.40 -19.65
N THR A 4 -31.91 -18.54 -19.08
CA THR A 4 -31.74 -18.66 -17.63
C THR A 4 -30.77 -17.56 -17.22
N SER A 5 -31.31 -16.52 -16.58
CA SER A 5 -30.57 -15.46 -15.93
C SER A 5 -29.70 -16.10 -14.86
N SER A 6 -28.50 -16.56 -15.22
CA SER A 6 -27.46 -16.74 -14.22
C SER A 6 -27.19 -15.33 -13.70
N HIS A 7 -27.74 -15.02 -12.55
CA HIS A 7 -27.41 -13.79 -11.85
C HIS A 7 -25.91 -13.81 -11.62
N ASP A 8 -25.18 -13.02 -12.40
CA ASP A 8 -23.75 -12.78 -12.21
C ASP A 8 -23.53 -12.37 -10.74
N ALA A 9 -22.58 -13.02 -10.08
CA ALA A 9 -22.30 -12.80 -8.66
C ALA A 9 -22.02 -11.32 -8.39
N GLU A 10 -21.36 -10.62 -9.32
CA GLU A 10 -21.10 -9.20 -9.17
C GLU A 10 -22.38 -8.35 -9.27
N GLN A 11 -23.31 -8.69 -10.16
CA GLN A 11 -24.62 -8.03 -10.23
C GLN A 11 -25.47 -8.26 -8.97
N ALA A 12 -25.30 -9.39 -8.29
CA ALA A 12 -25.92 -9.60 -6.98
C ALA A 12 -25.31 -8.66 -5.93
N ARG A 13 -23.97 -8.61 -5.82
CA ARG A 13 -23.27 -7.72 -4.87
C ARG A 13 -23.57 -6.23 -5.12
N LEU A 14 -23.69 -5.82 -6.38
CA LEU A 14 -24.07 -4.45 -6.75
C LEU A 14 -25.49 -4.13 -6.30
N ARG A 15 -26.44 -5.05 -6.47
CA ARG A 15 -27.81 -4.89 -5.96
C ARG A 15 -27.83 -4.78 -4.43
N GLU A 16 -27.13 -5.67 -3.72
CA GLU A 16 -27.02 -5.62 -2.27
C GLU A 16 -26.35 -4.34 -1.76
N THR A 17 -25.38 -3.80 -2.51
CA THR A 17 -24.74 -2.52 -2.21
C THR A 17 -25.73 -1.36 -2.39
N ALA A 18 -26.50 -1.38 -3.48
CA ALA A 18 -27.49 -0.34 -3.79
C ALA A 18 -28.67 -0.35 -2.80
N SER A 19 -29.16 -1.53 -2.40
CA SER A 19 -30.19 -1.69 -1.38
C SER A 19 -29.68 -1.50 0.06
N ARG A 20 -28.35 -1.47 0.25
CA ARG A 20 -27.66 -1.44 1.55
C ARG A 20 -27.85 -2.70 2.40
N ASP A 21 -28.17 -3.82 1.77
CA ASP A 21 -28.22 -5.14 2.43
C ASP A 21 -26.81 -5.63 2.81
N ALA A 22 -25.81 -5.28 2.00
CA ALA A 22 -24.40 -5.62 2.24
C ALA A 22 -23.47 -4.46 1.87
N ASN A 23 -22.44 -4.24 2.68
CA ASN A 23 -21.51 -3.11 2.52
C ASN A 23 -20.22 -3.55 1.78
N TRP A 24 -20.34 -4.01 0.53
CA TRP A 24 -19.21 -4.54 -0.22
C TRP A 24 -18.09 -3.52 -0.44
N SER A 25 -18.43 -2.25 -0.65
CA SER A 25 -17.48 -1.13 -0.77
C SER A 25 -16.87 -0.68 0.57
N ARG A 26 -17.03 -1.44 1.66
CA ARG A 26 -16.38 -1.12 2.93
C ARG A 26 -14.87 -1.17 2.79
N TRP A 27 -14.34 -2.22 2.20
CA TRP A 27 -12.90 -2.44 2.01
C TRP A 27 -12.54 -2.31 0.54
N GLY A 28 -11.41 -1.70 0.24
CA GLY A 28 -10.98 -1.51 -1.14
C GLY A 28 -9.58 -0.91 -1.22
N PRO A 29 -9.12 -0.59 -2.44
CA PRO A 29 -7.82 0.02 -2.69
C PRO A 29 -7.92 1.53 -2.44
N TYR A 30 -8.35 1.90 -1.23
CA TYR A 30 -8.55 3.30 -0.83
C TYR A 30 -7.33 3.87 -0.10
N LEU A 31 -6.32 3.04 0.16
CA LEU A 31 -5.07 3.44 0.77
C LEU A 31 -4.17 4.01 -0.32
N SER A 32 -3.68 5.23 -0.14
CA SER A 32 -2.76 5.82 -1.10
C SER A 32 -1.46 5.03 -1.11
N GLU A 33 -0.77 4.93 -2.24
CA GLU A 33 0.60 4.40 -2.26
C GLU A 33 1.66 5.51 -2.06
N ARG A 34 1.21 6.77 -1.96
CA ARG A 34 2.04 7.96 -1.72
C ARG A 34 1.24 9.05 -1.00
N GLN A 35 1.68 9.44 0.20
CA GLN A 35 1.03 10.50 1.00
C GLN A 35 2.00 11.65 1.39
N TRP A 36 3.27 11.56 0.98
CA TRP A 36 4.29 12.57 1.21
C TRP A 36 4.31 13.68 0.14
N ALA A 37 4.86 14.84 0.52
CA ALA A 37 4.90 16.07 -0.26
C ALA A 37 3.52 16.50 -0.78
N THR A 38 2.51 16.54 0.08
CA THR A 38 1.14 16.93 -0.30
C THR A 38 0.74 18.24 0.37
N VAL A 39 -0.15 19.01 -0.27
CA VAL A 39 -0.69 20.26 0.29
C VAL A 39 -1.37 20.04 1.66
N ARG A 40 -1.97 18.87 1.90
CA ARG A 40 -2.63 18.57 3.17
C ARG A 40 -1.63 18.40 4.33
N GLU A 41 -0.43 17.91 4.02
CA GLU A 41 0.62 17.66 5.01
C GLU A 41 1.63 18.82 5.12
N ASP A 42 1.33 19.96 4.50
CA ASP A 42 2.15 21.16 4.57
C ASP A 42 1.82 21.99 5.81
N TYR A 43 2.81 22.12 6.70
CA TYR A 43 2.76 23.04 7.84
C TYR A 43 3.97 23.98 7.83
N SER A 44 4.59 24.18 6.65
CA SER A 44 5.62 25.20 6.47
C SER A 44 5.03 26.60 6.61
N ALA A 45 5.84 27.56 7.06
CA ALA A 45 5.40 28.94 7.22
C ALA A 45 5.15 29.65 5.87
N ASN A 46 5.69 29.11 4.78
CA ASN A 46 5.70 29.73 3.45
C ASN A 46 4.85 28.98 2.42
N GLY A 47 4.18 27.88 2.77
CA GLY A 47 3.36 27.11 1.82
C GLY A 47 4.21 26.33 0.81
N ASP A 48 5.25 25.64 1.26
CA ASP A 48 6.14 24.77 0.49
C ASP A 48 5.83 23.27 0.74
N PRO A 49 4.72 22.75 0.20
CA PRO A 49 4.31 21.37 0.42
C PRO A 49 5.32 20.36 -0.11
N TRP A 50 6.05 20.73 -1.16
CA TRP A 50 6.96 19.84 -1.87
C TRP A 50 8.22 19.52 -1.08
N ASN A 51 8.74 20.50 -0.33
CA ASN A 51 9.96 20.32 0.46
C ASN A 51 9.70 20.12 1.96
N TYR A 52 8.52 20.49 2.46
CA TYR A 52 8.22 20.41 3.89
C TYR A 52 8.17 18.96 4.43
N PHE A 53 7.51 18.06 3.69
CA PHE A 53 7.36 16.64 4.06
C PHE A 53 7.83 15.73 2.92
N PRO A 54 9.14 15.60 2.68
CA PRO A 54 9.68 14.80 1.58
C PRO A 54 9.56 13.29 1.86
N HIS A 55 9.82 12.48 0.84
CA HIS A 55 9.88 11.01 0.93
C HIS A 55 10.79 10.50 2.06
N ASP A 56 11.87 11.22 2.39
CA ASP A 56 12.76 10.81 3.49
C ASP A 56 12.13 10.91 4.87
N GLN A 57 11.20 11.86 5.07
CA GLN A 57 10.42 11.94 6.32
C GLN A 57 9.25 10.94 6.32
N ALA A 58 8.74 10.55 5.14
CA ALA A 58 7.57 9.68 4.97
C ALA A 58 7.65 8.37 5.77
N ARG A 59 8.87 7.85 5.94
CA ARG A 59 9.12 6.59 6.66
C ARG A 59 9.21 6.72 8.19
N SER A 60 9.23 7.94 8.71
CA SER A 60 9.55 8.20 10.12
C SER A 60 8.55 9.15 10.78
N ARG A 61 7.51 9.58 10.08
CA ARG A 61 6.55 10.57 10.57
C ARG A 61 5.13 10.13 10.24
N ALA A 62 4.27 10.14 11.25
CA ALA A 62 2.84 9.88 11.08
C ALA A 62 2.19 10.97 10.23
N TYR A 63 1.35 10.54 9.28
CA TYR A 63 0.49 11.43 8.51
C TYR A 63 -0.70 11.87 9.34
N ARG A 64 -1.19 13.08 9.11
CA ARG A 64 -2.35 13.61 9.86
C ARG A 64 -3.66 13.38 9.12
N TRP A 65 -3.65 13.50 7.79
CA TRP A 65 -4.87 13.54 6.99
C TRP A 65 -5.11 12.30 6.15
N GLY A 66 -4.20 11.33 6.18
CA GLY A 66 -4.28 10.10 5.39
C GLY A 66 -3.31 9.06 5.91
N GLU A 67 -3.04 8.07 5.07
CA GLU A 67 -2.00 7.05 5.24
C GLU A 67 -1.49 6.67 3.85
N ASP A 68 -0.31 6.07 3.78
CA ASP A 68 0.12 5.34 2.60
C ASP A 68 0.59 3.91 2.87
N GLY A 69 0.53 3.07 1.85
CA GLY A 69 1.01 1.70 1.91
C GLY A 69 1.04 1.02 0.54
N LEU A 70 2.14 0.32 0.25
CA LEU A 70 2.36 -0.35 -1.02
C LEU A 70 1.39 -1.51 -1.22
N LEU A 71 0.67 -1.47 -2.36
CA LEU A 71 -0.34 -2.47 -2.77
C LEU A 71 -1.42 -2.73 -1.69
N GLY A 72 -1.71 -1.72 -0.87
CA GLY A 72 -2.53 -1.88 0.31
C GLY A 72 -4.03 -1.75 0.09
N ILE A 73 -4.79 -2.13 1.12
CA ILE A 73 -6.22 -1.91 1.24
C ILE A 73 -6.54 -1.22 2.56
N THR A 74 -7.67 -0.52 2.60
CA THR A 74 -8.20 0.02 3.85
C THR A 74 -9.72 0.05 3.78
N ASP A 75 -10.36 0.25 4.93
CA ASP A 75 -11.78 0.58 4.91
C ASP A 75 -11.97 1.98 4.28
N ARG A 76 -13.14 2.28 3.71
CA ARG A 76 -13.40 3.53 2.99
C ARG A 76 -13.18 4.83 3.79
N GLN A 77 -12.96 4.75 5.10
CA GLN A 77 -12.64 5.88 5.97
C GLN A 77 -11.16 5.93 6.37
N CYS A 78 -10.31 5.06 5.80
CA CYS A 78 -8.88 4.97 6.07
C CYS A 78 -8.58 4.81 7.57
N ARG A 79 -9.25 3.86 8.26
CA ARG A 79 -9.06 3.64 9.70
C ARG A 79 -8.16 2.45 9.96
N LEU A 80 -8.44 1.29 9.37
CA LEU A 80 -7.61 0.09 9.46
C LEU A 80 -6.98 -0.17 8.09
N CYS A 81 -5.65 -0.19 8.05
CA CYS A 81 -4.86 -0.29 6.84
C CYS A 81 -4.12 -1.62 6.83
N PHE A 82 -4.02 -2.22 5.64
CA PHE A 82 -3.15 -3.33 5.36
C PHE A 82 -2.28 -2.98 4.15
N GLY A 83 -1.00 -3.33 4.17
CA GLY A 83 -0.06 -3.04 3.09
C GLY A 83 1.20 -3.90 3.20
N LEU A 84 2.05 -3.81 2.17
CA LEU A 84 3.28 -4.60 2.10
C LEU A 84 4.50 -3.73 2.37
N ALA A 85 5.44 -4.25 3.15
CA ALA A 85 6.82 -3.76 3.19
C ALA A 85 7.77 -4.84 2.68
N LEU A 86 8.69 -4.46 1.80
CA LEU A 86 9.63 -5.35 1.13
C LEU A 86 11.07 -4.92 1.40
N TRP A 87 11.99 -5.87 1.45
CA TRP A 87 13.42 -5.58 1.49
C TRP A 87 14.24 -6.61 0.74
N ASN A 88 15.01 -6.16 -0.24
CA ASN A 88 15.86 -7.00 -1.11
C ASN A 88 17.29 -7.21 -0.56
N GLU A 89 17.56 -6.81 0.70
CA GLU A 89 18.90 -6.75 1.33
C GLU A 89 19.91 -5.78 0.69
N ALA A 90 19.52 -5.08 -0.38
CA ALA A 90 20.36 -4.10 -1.08
C ALA A 90 19.91 -2.65 -0.80
N ASP A 91 18.61 -2.42 -0.62
CA ASP A 91 18.06 -1.12 -0.30
C ASP A 91 18.45 -0.71 1.13
N SER A 92 18.70 0.58 1.31
CA SER A 92 18.95 1.20 2.61
C SER A 92 17.69 1.35 3.47
N ILE A 93 16.51 1.10 2.89
CA ILE A 93 15.20 1.27 3.52
C ILE A 93 14.24 0.15 3.10
N LEU A 94 13.16 -0.01 3.87
CA LEU A 94 12.04 -0.85 3.45
C LEU A 94 11.28 -0.17 2.30
N LYS A 95 10.91 -0.95 1.29
CA LYS A 95 9.98 -0.52 0.25
C LYS A 95 8.56 -0.77 0.73
N GLU A 96 7.98 0.26 1.33
CA GLU A 96 6.65 0.26 1.95
C GLU A 96 5.65 1.20 1.25
N ARG A 97 6.13 2.02 0.31
CA ARG A 97 5.37 3.02 -0.46
C ARG A 97 6.05 3.30 -1.79
N LEU A 98 5.34 3.91 -2.72
CA LEU A 98 5.92 4.29 -4.01
C LEU A 98 6.80 5.52 -3.86
N PHE A 99 7.96 5.47 -4.51
CA PHE A 99 8.84 6.61 -4.68
C PHE A 99 8.51 7.40 -5.95
N GLY A 100 8.83 8.69 -5.92
CA GLY A 100 8.66 9.57 -7.05
C GLY A 100 9.43 10.87 -6.85
N LEU A 101 9.24 11.78 -7.80
CA LEU A 101 9.74 13.14 -7.77
C LEU A 101 8.62 14.07 -7.31
N THR A 102 9.00 15.11 -6.55
CA THR A 102 8.13 16.27 -6.33
C THR A 102 8.09 17.15 -7.57
N GLY A 103 7.12 18.08 -7.63
CA GLY A 103 7.02 19.04 -8.72
C GLY A 103 8.34 19.74 -9.09
N PRO A 104 9.11 20.26 -8.11
CA PRO A 104 10.42 20.87 -8.38
C PRO A 104 11.54 19.90 -8.80
N GLN A 105 11.38 18.60 -8.58
CA GLN A 105 12.42 17.59 -8.87
C GLN A 105 12.31 17.01 -10.29
N GLY A 106 11.11 16.96 -10.86
CA GLY A 106 10.89 16.47 -12.22
C GLY A 106 10.90 17.56 -13.28
N ASN A 107 11.43 17.25 -14.46
CA ASN A 107 11.42 18.15 -15.62
C ASN A 107 9.99 18.36 -16.17
N HIS A 108 9.08 17.41 -15.92
CA HIS A 108 7.64 17.49 -16.22
C HIS A 108 6.75 17.41 -14.96
N ALA A 109 7.25 17.95 -13.84
CA ALA A 109 6.59 18.02 -12.53
C ALA A 109 6.59 16.70 -11.72
N GLU A 110 5.52 16.45 -10.94
CA GLU A 110 5.43 15.30 -10.06
C GLU A 110 5.33 14.01 -10.87
N ASP A 111 6.16 13.03 -10.53
CA ASP A 111 6.23 11.79 -11.29
C ASP A 111 6.64 10.58 -10.43
N VAL A 112 5.98 9.44 -10.63
CA VAL A 112 6.23 8.21 -9.86
C VAL A 112 7.29 7.38 -10.57
N LYS A 113 8.42 7.11 -9.90
CA LYS A 113 9.58 6.44 -10.51
C LYS A 113 9.62 4.94 -10.22
N GLU A 114 8.46 4.31 -10.24
CA GLU A 114 8.25 2.91 -9.85
C GLU A 114 7.47 2.16 -10.92
N LEU A 115 7.62 0.84 -11.00
CA LEU A 115 6.84 0.00 -11.92
C LEU A 115 5.80 -0.80 -11.16
N TYR A 116 4.54 -0.38 -11.27
CA TYR A 116 3.38 -0.98 -10.62
C TYR A 116 2.17 -0.98 -11.55
N TYR A 117 1.29 -1.97 -11.38
CA TYR A 117 0.17 -2.20 -12.28
C TYR A 117 -1.05 -2.70 -11.48
N TYR A 118 -2.18 -2.03 -11.66
CA TYR A 118 -3.48 -2.57 -11.23
C TYR A 118 -3.98 -3.50 -12.34
N LEU A 119 -4.05 -4.79 -12.05
CA LEU A 119 -4.29 -5.84 -13.04
C LEU A 119 -5.78 -6.19 -13.16
N ASP A 120 -6.50 -6.16 -12.03
CA ASP A 120 -7.92 -6.48 -11.99
C ASP A 120 -8.60 -5.83 -10.78
N SER A 121 -9.84 -5.40 -10.94
CA SER A 121 -10.72 -5.01 -9.84
C SER A 121 -12.18 -5.05 -10.29
N THR A 122 -12.97 -5.86 -9.60
CA THR A 122 -14.44 -5.81 -9.71
C THR A 122 -15.00 -4.49 -9.16
N PRO A 123 -16.19 -4.01 -9.63
CA PRO A 123 -16.84 -2.79 -9.13
C PRO A 123 -17.05 -2.74 -7.61
N THR A 124 -17.34 -3.88 -6.98
CA THR A 124 -17.53 -4.00 -5.52
C THR A 124 -16.25 -4.30 -4.76
N HIS A 125 -15.11 -4.32 -5.46
CA HIS A 125 -13.80 -4.75 -4.94
C HIS A 125 -13.88 -6.15 -4.31
N SER A 126 -14.79 -7.00 -4.76
CA SER A 126 -14.93 -8.38 -4.32
C SER A 126 -13.74 -9.25 -4.77
N TYR A 127 -13.08 -8.84 -5.85
CA TYR A 127 -11.75 -9.27 -6.25
C TYR A 127 -10.92 -8.06 -6.68
N MET A 128 -9.65 -8.05 -6.28
CA MET A 128 -8.64 -7.07 -6.67
C MET A 128 -7.28 -7.75 -6.85
N ARG A 129 -6.51 -7.31 -7.84
CA ARG A 129 -5.14 -7.79 -8.07
C ARG A 129 -4.24 -6.66 -8.55
N ALA A 130 -3.07 -6.55 -7.93
CA ALA A 130 -2.03 -5.61 -8.34
C ALA A 130 -0.67 -6.30 -8.42
N LEU A 131 0.25 -5.69 -9.16
CA LEU A 131 1.64 -6.12 -9.35
C LEU A 131 2.58 -4.95 -9.08
N TYR A 132 3.63 -5.20 -8.31
CA TYR A 132 4.78 -4.31 -8.15
C TYR A 132 6.06 -5.02 -8.61
N LYS A 133 6.93 -4.32 -9.36
CA LYS A 133 8.22 -4.86 -9.80
C LYS A 133 9.34 -4.33 -8.91
N TYR A 134 9.88 -5.20 -8.06
CA TYR A 134 10.90 -4.83 -7.09
C TYR A 134 12.30 -5.28 -7.53
N PRO A 135 13.26 -4.37 -7.78
CA PRO A 135 14.58 -4.74 -8.27
C PRO A 135 15.41 -5.60 -7.31
N HIS A 136 16.31 -6.41 -7.84
CA HIS A 136 17.31 -7.14 -7.04
C HIS A 136 18.46 -6.27 -6.51
N ALA A 137 18.74 -5.17 -7.20
CA ALA A 137 19.78 -4.23 -6.83
C ALA A 137 19.20 -3.08 -6.00
N GLU A 138 20.08 -2.30 -5.38
CA GLU A 138 19.69 -1.07 -4.68
C GLU A 138 18.91 -0.15 -5.63
N PHE A 139 17.77 0.32 -5.14
CA PHE A 139 16.90 1.20 -5.88
C PHE A 139 17.59 2.57 -6.10
N PRO A 140 17.60 3.13 -7.33
CA PRO A 140 18.50 4.21 -7.71
C PRO A 140 17.92 5.60 -7.39
N TYR A 141 17.45 5.80 -6.15
CA TYR A 141 16.78 7.02 -5.68
C TYR A 141 17.52 8.30 -6.07
N ARG A 142 18.80 8.39 -5.70
CA ARG A 142 19.63 9.58 -5.95
C ARG A 142 19.80 9.86 -7.44
N ARG A 143 20.05 8.82 -8.24
CA ARG A 143 20.24 8.95 -9.70
C ARG A 143 18.96 9.45 -10.38
N LEU A 144 17.80 8.95 -9.95
CA LEU A 144 16.50 9.40 -10.48
C LEU A 144 16.28 10.89 -10.21
N VAL A 145 16.56 11.36 -8.99
CA VAL A 145 16.44 12.80 -8.65
C VAL A 145 17.45 13.64 -9.43
N GLU A 146 18.73 13.27 -9.41
CA GLU A 146 19.81 14.07 -10.00
C GLU A 146 19.70 14.19 -11.52
N GLU A 147 19.38 13.11 -12.23
CA GLU A 147 19.27 13.15 -13.69
C GLU A 147 18.04 13.91 -14.16
N ASN A 148 16.88 13.74 -13.49
CA ASN A 148 15.67 14.49 -13.86
C ASN A 148 15.83 16.00 -13.56
N ALA A 149 16.51 16.38 -12.48
CA ALA A 149 16.79 17.77 -12.16
C ALA A 149 17.71 18.48 -13.18
N ARG A 150 18.54 17.72 -13.92
CA ARG A 150 19.41 18.26 -14.98
C ARG A 150 18.69 18.44 -16.31
N ARG A 151 17.58 17.74 -16.54
CA ARG A 151 16.85 17.74 -17.81
C ARG A 151 15.94 18.96 -17.93
N GLY A 152 15.89 19.52 -19.13
CA GLY A 152 14.95 20.59 -19.47
C GLY A 152 13.56 20.06 -19.86
N LYS A 153 12.61 20.99 -20.01
CA LYS A 153 11.23 20.68 -20.44
C LYS A 153 11.13 20.04 -21.82
N ASN A 154 12.15 20.20 -22.66
CA ASN A 154 12.18 19.67 -24.03
C ASN A 154 12.81 18.26 -24.10
N GLU A 155 13.31 17.74 -22.98
CA GLU A 155 13.87 16.39 -22.88
C GLU A 155 12.82 15.46 -22.27
N SER A 156 12.87 14.17 -22.65
CA SER A 156 12.05 13.14 -22.00
C SER A 156 12.46 12.95 -20.54
N GLU A 157 11.54 12.51 -19.70
CA GLU A 157 11.83 12.10 -18.33
C GLU A 157 12.86 10.96 -18.30
N PHE A 158 13.66 10.91 -17.24
CA PHE A 158 14.56 9.79 -16.99
C PHE A 158 13.85 8.75 -16.12
N GLU A 159 13.55 7.60 -16.71
CA GLU A 159 12.73 6.56 -16.09
C GLU A 159 13.54 5.51 -15.33
N LEU A 160 12.89 4.81 -14.41
CA LEU A 160 13.52 3.69 -13.70
C LEU A 160 14.06 2.63 -14.67
N SER A 161 13.38 2.39 -15.80
CA SER A 161 13.87 1.48 -16.85
C SER A 161 15.18 1.92 -17.49
N ASP A 162 15.41 3.23 -17.63
CA ASP A 162 16.61 3.79 -18.27
C ASP A 162 17.86 3.59 -17.42
N THR A 163 17.69 3.29 -16.13
CA THR A 163 18.79 3.00 -15.22
C THR A 163 19.50 1.68 -15.54
N GLY A 164 18.83 0.78 -16.27
CA GLY A 164 19.27 -0.60 -16.51
C GLY A 164 19.04 -1.54 -15.33
N ILE A 165 18.31 -1.11 -14.29
CA ILE A 165 18.14 -1.91 -13.07
C ILE A 165 17.39 -3.23 -13.31
N PHE A 166 16.52 -3.27 -14.32
CA PHE A 166 15.78 -4.46 -14.72
C PHE A 166 16.48 -5.31 -15.79
N THR A 167 17.66 -4.90 -16.27
CA THR A 167 18.39 -5.63 -17.32
C THR A 167 18.65 -7.09 -16.90
N GLY A 168 18.43 -8.03 -17.82
CA GLY A 168 18.58 -9.46 -17.54
C GLY A 168 17.53 -10.04 -16.59
N GLY A 169 16.38 -9.38 -16.43
CA GLY A 169 15.26 -9.88 -15.62
C GLY A 169 15.50 -9.82 -14.12
N ARG A 170 16.45 -8.99 -13.64
CA ARG A 170 16.91 -8.99 -12.24
C ARG A 170 15.96 -8.25 -11.29
N TYR A 171 14.78 -8.80 -11.09
CA TYR A 171 13.76 -8.27 -10.20
C TYR A 171 12.80 -9.35 -9.71
N PHE A 172 12.04 -9.02 -8.67
CA PHE A 172 10.88 -9.76 -8.21
C PHE A 172 9.61 -9.16 -8.79
N ASP A 173 8.70 -9.99 -9.29
CA ASP A 173 7.29 -9.62 -9.38
C ASP A 173 6.64 -9.88 -8.02
N VAL A 174 6.00 -8.87 -7.44
CA VAL A 174 5.25 -8.96 -6.18
C VAL A 174 3.78 -8.73 -6.50
N PHE A 175 2.98 -9.79 -6.44
CA PHE A 175 1.54 -9.72 -6.61
C PHE A 175 0.86 -9.62 -5.24
N ALA A 176 -0.10 -8.70 -5.13
CA ALA A 176 -1.06 -8.65 -4.04
C ALA A 176 -2.45 -8.92 -4.61
N GLU A 177 -3.14 -9.91 -4.04
CA GLU A 177 -4.49 -10.32 -4.44
C GLU A 177 -5.40 -10.31 -3.22
N TYR A 178 -6.60 -9.77 -3.41
CA TYR A 178 -7.63 -9.67 -2.39
C TYR A 178 -8.92 -10.26 -2.93
N ALA A 179 -9.52 -11.19 -2.19
CA ALA A 179 -10.79 -11.81 -2.57
C ALA A 179 -11.76 -11.80 -1.38
N LYS A 180 -13.01 -11.41 -1.61
CA LYS A 180 -14.03 -11.31 -0.57
C LYS A 180 -15.00 -12.48 -0.60
N ALA A 181 -15.07 -13.23 0.49
CA ALA A 181 -16.18 -14.15 0.73
C ALA A 181 -17.43 -13.41 1.24
N GLY A 182 -17.24 -12.27 1.90
CA GLY A 182 -18.29 -11.36 2.34
C GLY A 182 -17.77 -9.93 2.54
N PRO A 183 -18.65 -8.97 2.89
CA PRO A 183 -18.27 -7.57 3.04
C PRO A 183 -17.16 -7.25 4.05
N ASN A 184 -16.89 -8.15 5.00
CA ASN A 184 -15.86 -8.02 6.05
C ASN A 184 -14.90 -9.21 6.09
N ASP A 185 -14.96 -10.09 5.10
CA ASP A 185 -14.16 -11.30 5.04
C ASP A 185 -13.32 -11.25 3.77
N VAL A 186 -12.04 -10.94 3.95
CA VAL A 186 -11.07 -10.68 2.89
C VAL A 186 -9.94 -11.69 3.00
N LEU A 187 -9.82 -12.55 2.00
CA LEU A 187 -8.63 -13.38 1.81
C LEU A 187 -7.55 -12.56 1.11
N ILE A 188 -6.34 -12.60 1.67
CA ILE A 188 -5.16 -11.91 1.14
C ILE A 188 -4.20 -12.97 0.63
N ARG A 189 -3.77 -12.85 -0.64
CA ARG A 189 -2.71 -13.69 -1.21
C ARG A 189 -1.60 -12.82 -1.74
N ILE A 190 -0.37 -13.11 -1.31
CA ILE A 190 0.84 -12.45 -1.77
C ILE A 190 1.69 -13.47 -2.51
N ILE A 191 2.09 -13.17 -3.74
CA ILE A 191 2.97 -14.04 -4.53
C ILE A 191 4.21 -13.24 -4.90
N VAL A 192 5.37 -13.74 -4.50
CA VAL A 192 6.66 -13.18 -4.88
C VAL A 192 7.35 -14.12 -5.85
N ALA A 193 7.57 -13.66 -7.07
CA ALA A 193 8.23 -14.42 -8.13
C ALA A 193 9.57 -13.76 -8.49
N ASN A 194 10.67 -14.43 -8.18
CA ASN A 194 11.99 -14.05 -8.69
C ASN A 194 12.05 -14.28 -10.20
N ARG A 195 12.19 -13.20 -10.99
CA ARG A 195 12.29 -13.27 -12.46
C ARG A 195 13.73 -13.38 -12.95
N GLY A 196 14.69 -13.18 -12.05
CA GLY A 196 16.10 -13.17 -12.39
C GLY A 196 16.71 -14.57 -12.44
N PRO A 197 17.86 -14.70 -13.11
CA PRO A 197 18.57 -15.98 -13.21
C PRO A 197 19.28 -16.40 -11.91
N GLN A 198 19.37 -15.50 -10.91
CA GLN A 198 20.07 -15.73 -9.66
C GLN A 198 19.08 -15.91 -8.51
N VAL A 199 19.38 -16.85 -7.61
CA VAL A 199 18.70 -16.93 -6.31
C VAL A 199 18.99 -15.63 -5.55
N LYS A 200 17.92 -14.95 -5.15
CA LYS A 200 17.97 -13.71 -4.37
C LYS A 200 17.00 -13.81 -3.21
N ARG A 201 17.44 -13.32 -2.05
CA ARG A 201 16.60 -13.22 -0.87
C ARG A 201 15.75 -11.95 -0.95
N ILE A 202 14.55 -12.04 -0.42
CA ILE A 202 13.66 -10.91 -0.19
C ILE A 202 12.96 -11.16 1.15
N HIS A 203 12.86 -10.11 1.94
CA HIS A 203 12.08 -10.10 3.17
C HIS A 203 10.73 -9.45 2.86
N LEU A 204 9.64 -10.11 3.26
CA LEU A 204 8.28 -9.65 3.08
C LEU A 204 7.66 -9.44 4.46
N LEU A 205 7.14 -8.24 4.69
CA LEU A 205 6.47 -7.85 5.92
C LEU A 205 5.06 -7.36 5.55
N PRO A 206 4.04 -8.24 5.58
CA PRO A 206 2.66 -7.81 5.51
C PRO A 206 2.30 -7.09 6.82
N THR A 207 1.82 -5.86 6.72
CA THR A 207 1.64 -4.98 7.88
C THR A 207 0.18 -4.60 8.02
N LEU A 208 -0.35 -4.68 9.25
CA LEU A 208 -1.67 -4.20 9.63
C LEU A 208 -1.51 -3.08 10.65
N TRP A 209 -2.11 -1.91 10.41
CA TRP A 209 -2.03 -0.78 11.34
C TRP A 209 -3.29 0.07 11.30
N PHE A 210 -3.54 0.81 12.36
CA PHE A 210 -4.57 1.84 12.35
C PHE A 210 -3.97 3.19 11.98
N ARG A 211 -4.68 3.96 11.15
CA ARG A 211 -4.31 5.35 10.87
C ARG A 211 -4.27 6.13 12.17
N ASN A 212 -3.21 6.91 12.36
CA ASN A 212 -3.04 7.66 13.59
C ASN A 212 -3.95 8.91 13.62
N THR A 213 -5.07 8.83 14.33
CA THR A 213 -5.99 9.96 14.56
C THR A 213 -5.95 10.51 15.99
N TRP A 214 -5.37 9.77 16.93
CA TRP A 214 -5.47 10.07 18.37
C TRP A 214 -4.40 11.04 18.88
N ILE A 215 -3.20 11.08 18.29
CA ILE A 215 -2.10 11.93 18.81
C ILE A 215 -2.32 13.44 18.57
N TRP A 216 -3.27 13.81 17.71
CA TRP A 216 -3.49 15.20 17.27
C TRP A 216 -4.37 16.02 18.24
N GLY A 217 -4.78 15.43 19.36
CA GLY A 217 -5.44 16.10 20.48
C GLY A 217 -6.76 16.74 20.09
N CYS A 218 -7.79 15.94 19.78
CA CYS A 218 -9.25 16.21 19.71
C CYS A 218 -9.73 17.63 19.31
N LYS A 219 -8.93 18.39 18.57
CA LYS A 219 -9.22 19.76 18.12
C LYS A 219 -9.72 19.80 16.68
N HIS A 220 -9.73 18.65 15.99
CA HIS A 220 -10.10 18.48 14.58
C HIS A 220 -10.87 17.16 14.42
N GLU A 221 -11.39 16.87 13.22
CA GLU A 221 -12.19 15.66 12.93
C GLU A 221 -11.52 14.37 13.43
N GLY A 222 -12.32 13.47 14.03
CA GLY A 222 -11.89 12.14 14.46
C GLY A 222 -11.19 12.11 15.83
N CYS A 223 -11.94 12.37 16.91
CA CYS A 223 -11.49 12.09 18.28
C CYS A 223 -11.92 10.67 18.66
N ASP A 224 -11.34 9.67 18.00
CA ASP A 224 -11.56 8.26 18.34
C ASP A 224 -10.58 7.84 19.45
N ALA A 225 -11.02 6.95 20.34
CA ALA A 225 -10.11 6.32 21.28
C ALA A 225 -9.02 5.55 20.52
N LYS A 226 -7.80 5.50 21.07
CA LYS A 226 -6.70 4.75 20.44
C LYS A 226 -7.15 3.29 20.23
N PRO A 227 -7.17 2.80 18.98
CA PRO A 227 -7.56 1.44 18.68
C PRO A 227 -6.49 0.46 19.16
N ARG A 228 -6.84 -0.83 19.24
CA ARG A 228 -5.96 -1.87 19.79
C ARG A 228 -5.68 -2.95 18.77
N LEU A 229 -4.40 -3.30 18.64
CA LEU A 229 -3.92 -4.54 18.02
C LEU A 229 -3.34 -5.43 19.12
N ALA A 230 -3.70 -6.72 19.15
CA ALA A 230 -3.14 -7.67 20.11
C ALA A 230 -2.93 -9.05 19.50
N LEU A 231 -1.82 -9.72 19.86
CA LEU A 231 -1.61 -11.12 19.55
C LEU A 231 -2.46 -11.99 20.48
N GLU A 232 -3.32 -12.82 19.91
CA GLU A 232 -4.15 -13.76 20.64
C GLU A 232 -3.45 -15.12 20.83
N LYS A 233 -4.00 -15.94 21.75
CA LYS A 233 -3.41 -17.25 22.09
C LYS A 233 -3.36 -18.23 20.91
N ASP A 234 -4.24 -18.05 19.92
CA ASP A 234 -4.33 -18.86 18.70
C ASP A 234 -3.42 -18.37 17.57
N GLN A 235 -2.47 -17.46 17.87
CA GLN A 235 -1.57 -16.83 16.89
C GLN A 235 -2.28 -15.96 15.84
N SER A 236 -3.55 -15.57 16.08
CA SER A 236 -4.22 -14.53 15.31
C SER A 236 -3.98 -13.15 15.91
N LEU A 237 -4.06 -12.11 15.07
CA LEU A 237 -4.02 -10.72 15.50
C LEU A 237 -5.45 -10.18 15.61
N SER A 238 -5.86 -9.76 16.81
CA SER A 238 -7.14 -9.06 17.01
C SER A 238 -6.97 -7.56 16.80
N ALA A 239 -7.93 -6.95 16.10
CA ALA A 239 -7.97 -5.53 15.81
C ALA A 239 -9.31 -4.95 16.28
N HIS A 240 -9.25 -3.99 17.21
CA HIS A 240 -10.42 -3.37 17.82
C HIS A 240 -10.41 -1.86 17.59
N HIS A 241 -11.53 -1.33 17.09
CA HIS A 241 -11.78 0.10 16.95
C HIS A 241 -13.27 0.37 17.21
N ASP A 242 -13.60 1.36 18.04
CA ASP A 242 -14.94 1.59 18.58
C ASP A 242 -16.06 1.61 17.53
N THR A 243 -15.87 2.37 16.44
CA THR A 243 -16.89 2.53 15.38
C THR A 243 -16.71 1.59 14.19
N LEU A 244 -15.51 1.06 13.95
CA LEU A 244 -15.25 0.11 12.87
C LEU A 244 -15.62 -1.33 13.29
N GLY A 245 -15.51 -1.63 14.59
CA GLY A 245 -15.78 -2.93 15.19
C GLY A 245 -14.53 -3.76 15.41
N ASN A 246 -14.73 -5.08 15.47
CA ASN A 246 -13.68 -6.06 15.71
C ASN A 246 -13.32 -6.80 14.42
N PHE A 247 -12.03 -6.91 14.14
CA PHE A 247 -11.48 -7.70 13.05
C PHE A 247 -10.42 -8.66 13.59
N ARG A 248 -10.15 -9.72 12.84
CA ARG A 248 -9.04 -10.64 13.11
C ARG A 248 -8.25 -10.86 11.84
N LEU A 249 -6.93 -10.86 11.96
CA LEU A 249 -6.02 -11.28 10.91
C LEU A 249 -5.46 -12.64 11.31
N HIS A 250 -5.75 -13.63 10.48
CA HIS A 250 -5.14 -14.95 10.53
C HIS A 250 -4.09 -15.02 9.43
N ALA A 251 -2.99 -15.69 9.73
CA ALA A 251 -1.91 -15.82 8.79
C ALA A 251 -1.54 -17.29 8.64
N ASP A 252 -1.48 -17.75 7.40
CA ASP A 252 -1.19 -19.15 7.06
C ASP A 252 0.31 -19.38 6.94
N VAL A 253 0.72 -20.64 6.88
CA VAL A 253 2.11 -21.04 6.60
C VAL A 253 2.44 -20.65 5.17
N ALA A 254 3.61 -20.04 4.96
CA ALA A 254 4.08 -19.70 3.62
C ALA A 254 4.34 -20.96 2.78
N SER A 255 4.36 -20.83 1.46
CA SER A 255 4.55 -21.96 0.54
C SER A 255 5.90 -22.67 0.67
N ASP A 256 6.90 -22.01 1.27
CA ASP A 256 8.21 -22.58 1.61
C ASP A 256 8.25 -23.27 2.98
N GLY A 257 7.12 -23.33 3.68
CA GLY A 257 6.99 -23.92 5.01
C GLY A 257 7.39 -22.98 6.15
N SER A 258 7.80 -21.73 5.86
CA SER A 258 8.12 -20.77 6.90
C SER A 258 6.85 -20.30 7.63
N THR A 259 6.95 -20.19 8.95
CA THR A 259 5.92 -19.59 9.79
C THR A 259 6.18 -18.09 9.94
N LEU A 260 5.12 -17.31 10.05
CA LEU A 260 5.24 -15.87 10.28
C LEU A 260 5.74 -15.58 11.71
N ASN A 261 6.66 -14.63 11.81
CA ASN A 261 7.06 -14.06 13.07
C ASN A 261 6.31 -12.74 13.27
N TRP A 262 5.54 -12.63 14.35
CA TRP A 262 4.80 -11.42 14.65
C TRP A 262 5.73 -10.36 15.24
N LEU A 263 5.78 -9.20 14.57
CA LEU A 263 6.48 -8.01 15.04
C LEU A 263 5.46 -6.95 15.39
N PHE A 264 5.69 -6.25 16.49
CA PHE A 264 4.80 -5.20 16.98
C PHE A 264 5.63 -3.97 17.36
N THR A 265 5.04 -2.81 17.13
CA THR A 265 5.53 -1.52 17.61
C THR A 265 4.63 -1.07 18.78
N GLU A 266 5.19 -0.28 19.71
CA GLU A 266 4.46 0.25 20.88
C GLU A 266 3.96 -0.82 21.90
N ASN A 267 4.78 -1.85 22.19
CA ASN A 267 4.49 -2.93 23.15
C ASN A 267 4.70 -2.58 24.64
N GLU A 268 4.46 -1.34 25.06
CA GLU A 268 4.49 -0.99 26.50
C GLU A 268 3.18 -1.37 27.22
#